data_AF-A0A9D1QMF7-F1
#
_entry.id   AF-A0A9D1QMF7-F1
#
_cell.length_a   1.000
_cell.length_b   1.000
_cell.length_c   1.000
_cell.angle_alpha   90.00
_cell.angle_beta   90.00
_cell.angle_gamma   90.00
#
_symmetry.space_group_name_H-M   'P 1'
#
loop_
_entity.id
_entity.type
_entity.pdbx_description
1 polymer ?
#
loop_
_entity_poly.entity_id
_entity_poly.type
_entity_poly.pdbx_seq_one_letter_code
_entity_poly.pdbx_strand_id
1 'polypeptide(L)' 'MYVVREDMEILGRQETFDLRTAYREKFHEDFRPFNYVDFHSDDNKPAAAYYVEALREALEKEEPARYEGNPWAFFGH' A
#
# COMPACT_ATOMS: atom_id res chain seq x y z
N MET A 1 13.47 -7.58 7.25
CA MET A 1 13.07 -6.23 6.84
C MET A 1 12.79 -5.43 8.11
N TYR A 2 13.52 -4.35 8.36
CA TYR A 2 13.32 -3.53 9.56
C TYR A 2 12.28 -2.46 9.22
N VAL A 3 11.08 -2.58 9.78
CA VAL A 3 10.01 -1.61 9.58
C VAL A 3 10.10 -0.58 10.70
N VAL A 4 10.12 0.71 10.37
CA VAL A 4 10.14 1.76 11.40
C VAL A 4 8.83 1.72 12.20
N ARG A 5 8.88 2.18 13.44
CA ARG A 5 7.75 2.04 14.38
C ARG A 5 6.48 2.71 13.85
N GLU A 6 6.60 3.89 13.24
CA GLU A 6 5.47 4.61 12.64
C GLU A 6 4.80 3.82 11.52
N ASP A 7 5.59 3.16 10.66
CA ASP A 7 5.07 2.29 9.61
C ASP A 7 4.37 1.06 10.20
N MET A 8 4.94 0.44 11.24
CA MET A 8 4.30 -0.69 11.92
C MET A 8 2.97 -0.29 12.54
N GLU A 9 2.89 0.89 13.15
CA GLU A 9 1.65 1.40 13.72
C GLU A 9 0.59 1.60 12.65
N ILE A 10 0.95 2.09 11.46
CA ILE A 10 0.02 2.25 10.34
C ILE A 10 -0.41 0.88 9.80
N LEU A 11 0.55 0.00 9.49
CA LEU A 11 0.27 -1.33 8.95
C LEU A 11 -0.53 -2.21 9.92
N GLY A 12 -0.39 -1.96 11.23
CA GLY A 12 -1.11 -2.65 12.29
C GLY A 12 -2.51 -2.11 12.55
N ARG A 13 -2.95 -1.03 11.89
CA ARG A 13 -4.31 -0.51 12.08
C ARG A 13 -5.35 -1.44 11.48
N GLN A 14 -6.48 -1.56 12.17
CA GLN A 14 -7.65 -2.29 11.67
C GLN A 14 -8.07 -1.83 10.27
N GLU A 15 -7.95 -0.54 9.98
CA GLU A 15 -8.22 0.05 8.66
C GLU A 15 -7.37 -0.59 7.55
N THR A 16 -6.07 -0.79 7.77
CA THR A 16 -5.19 -1.42 6.78
C THR A 16 -5.56 -2.88 6.55
N PHE A 17 -5.95 -3.61 7.61
CA PHE A 17 -6.46 -4.97 7.48
C PHE A 17 -7.77 -5.02 6.70
N ASP A 18 -8.69 -4.08 6.95
CA ASP A 18 -9.97 -3.98 6.26
C ASP A 18 -9.77 -3.70 4.76
N LEU A 19 -8.91 -2.73 4.42
CA LEU A 19 -8.56 -2.41 3.04
C LEU A 19 -7.92 -3.58 2.29
N ARG A 20 -6.99 -4.30 2.94
CA ARG A 20 -6.38 -5.50 2.35
C ARG A 20 -7.41 -6.60 2.12
N THR A 21 -8.34 -6.77 3.06
CA THR A 21 -9.43 -7.74 2.94
C THR A 21 -10.35 -7.37 1.78
N ALA A 22 -10.80 -6.11 1.72
CA ALA A 22 -11.63 -5.61 0.63
C ALA A 22 -10.94 -5.76 -0.73
N TYR A 23 -9.63 -5.48 -0.82
CA TYR A 23 -8.86 -5.66 -2.05
C TYR A 23 -8.84 -7.12 -2.48
N ARG A 24 -8.58 -8.03 -1.52
CA ARG A 24 -8.58 -9.46 -1.76
C ARG A 24 -9.95 -9.99 -2.17
N GLU A 25 -11.03 -9.50 -1.57
CA GLU A 25 -12.39 -9.89 -1.94
C GLU A 25 -12.77 -9.37 -3.33
N LYS A 26 -12.33 -8.16 -3.69
CA LYS A 26 -12.66 -7.52 -4.98
C LYS A 26 -11.86 -8.10 -6.16
N PHE A 27 -10.56 -8.28 -5.99
CA PHE A 27 -9.66 -8.71 -7.07
C PHE A 27 -9.31 -10.19 -7.00
N HIS A 28 -9.75 -10.91 -5.96
CA HIS A 28 -9.40 -12.30 -5.70
C HIS A 28 -7.88 -12.56 -5.60
N GLU A 29 -7.08 -11.51 -5.32
CA GLU A 29 -5.62 -11.56 -5.15
C GLU A 29 -5.18 -10.74 -3.93
N ASP A 30 -4.08 -11.13 -3.27
CA ASP A 30 -3.52 -10.34 -2.16
C ASP A 30 -2.80 -9.11 -2.73
N PHE A 31 -2.91 -7.98 -2.04
CA PHE A 31 -2.11 -6.81 -2.38
C PHE A 31 -0.62 -7.10 -2.13
N ARG A 32 0.27 -6.49 -2.91
CA ARG A 32 1.72 -6.68 -2.79
C ARG A 32 2.18 -6.49 -1.33
N PRO A 33 3.14 -7.28 -0.83
CA PRO A 33 3.63 -7.11 0.52
C PRO A 33 4.32 -5.74 0.67
N PHE A 34 4.06 -5.07 1.79
CA PHE A 34 4.72 -3.81 2.12
C PHE A 34 6.24 -3.96 2.07
N ASN A 35 6.89 -3.08 1.32
CA ASN A 35 8.33 -3.01 1.26
C ASN A 35 8.82 -1.59 0.91
N TYR A 36 9.98 -1.22 1.43
CA TYR A 36 10.60 0.10 1.28
C TYR A 36 11.20 0.37 -0.11
N VAL A 37 11.25 -0.65 -0.98
CA VAL A 37 11.69 -0.46 -2.38
C VAL A 37 10.52 0.07 -3.20
N ASP A 38 9.32 -0.44 -2.93
CA ASP A 38 8.10 -0.02 -3.60
C ASP A 38 7.50 1.26 -2.98
N PHE A 39 7.63 1.43 -1.66
CA PHE A 39 7.06 2.56 -0.92
C PHE A 39 8.17 3.30 -0.19
N HIS A 40 8.42 4.54 -0.60
CA HIS A 40 9.40 5.40 0.04
C HIS A 40 8.72 6.31 1.06
N SER A 41 9.35 6.46 2.23
CA SER A 41 9.00 7.51 3.19
C SER A 41 9.60 8.83 2.71
N ASP A 42 8.82 9.90 2.75
CA ASP A 42 9.26 11.27 2.49
C ASP A 42 9.12 12.11 3.78
N ASP A 43 9.65 13.34 3.80
CA ASP A 43 9.59 14.27 4.94
C ASP A 43 8.14 14.55 5.40
N ASN A 44 7.17 14.33 4.50
CA ASN A 44 5.74 14.54 4.77
C ASN A 44 4.99 13.31 5.30
N LYS A 45 5.36 12.10 4.87
CA LYS A 45 4.59 10.88 5.14
C LYS A 45 5.46 9.63 5.22
N PRO A 46 5.16 8.72 6.16
CA PRO A 46 5.83 7.43 6.26
C PRO A 46 5.42 6.49 5.10
N ALA A 47 6.28 5.55 4.74
CA ALA A 47 6.09 4.66 3.58
C ALA A 47 4.77 3.86 3.65
N ALA A 48 4.37 3.44 4.84
CA ALA A 48 3.12 2.72 5.08
C ALA A 48 1.88 3.58 4.82
N ALA A 49 1.97 4.91 4.94
CA ALA A 49 0.86 5.78 4.55
C ALA A 49 0.63 5.69 3.04
N TYR A 50 1.70 5.77 2.23
CA TYR A 50 1.63 5.59 0.79
C TYR A 50 1.12 4.19 0.40
N TYR A 51 1.49 3.15 1.14
CA TYR A 51 0.95 1.80 0.96
C TYR A 51 -0.57 1.74 1.15
N VAL A 52 -1.08 2.38 2.21
CA VAL A 52 -2.53 2.44 2.49
C VAL A 52 -3.26 3.28 1.44
N GLU A 53 -2.68 4.40 1.02
CA GLU A 53 -3.22 5.26 -0.05
C GLU A 53 -3.30 4.50 -1.38
N ALA A 54 -2.24 3.78 -1.75
CA ALA A 54 -2.21 2.93 -2.93
C ALA A 54 -3.30 1.83 -2.90
N LEU A 55 -3.50 1.20 -1.75
CA LEU A 55 -4.58 0.22 -1.53
C LEU A 55 -5.96 0.83 -1.73
N ARG A 56 -6.20 2.02 -1.16
CA ARG A 56 -7.46 2.75 -1.35
C ARG A 56 -7.68 3.15 -2.80
N GLU A 57 -6.65 3.67 -3.45
CA GLU A 57 -6.74 4.11 -4.84
C GLU A 57 -7.05 2.94 -5.77
N ALA A 58 -6.42 1.78 -5.57
CA ALA A 58 -6.70 0.59 -6.36
C ALA A 58 -8.14 0.08 -6.15
N LEU A 59 -8.66 0.16 -4.91
CA LEU A 59 -10.05 -0.16 -4.60
C LEU A 59 -11.04 0.80 -5.28
N GLU A 60 -10.71 2.10 -5.31
CA GLU A 60 -11.52 3.17 -5.92
C GLU A 60 -11.52 3.11 -7.44
N LYS A 61 -10.34 2.92 -8.06
CA LYS A 61 -10.19 2.79 -9.52
C LYS A 61 -10.72 1.47 -10.07
N GLU A 62 -11.04 0.52 -9.19
CA GLU A 62 -11.47 -0.84 -9.56
C GLU A 62 -10.47 -1.58 -10.46
N GLU A 63 -9.21 -1.15 -10.47
CA GLU A 63 -8.13 -1.77 -11.22
C GLU A 63 -7.14 -2.42 -10.25
N PRO A 64 -6.77 -3.69 -10.47
CA PRO A 64 -5.77 -4.33 -9.63
C PRO A 64 -4.45 -3.57 -9.82
N ALA A 65 -3.76 -3.28 -8.71
CA ALA A 65 -2.45 -2.63 -8.70
C ALA A 65 -1.35 -3.58 -9.21
N ARG A 66 -1.50 -4.05 -10.45
CA ARG A 66 -0.52 -4.83 -11.19
C ARG A 66 0.36 -3.88 -11.98
N TYR A 67 1.41 -3.39 -11.35
CA TYR A 67 2.48 -2.67 -12.02
C TYR A 67 3.65 -3.62 -12.28
N GLU A 68 3.96 -3.88 -13.54
CA GLU A 68 5.26 -4.44 -13.95
C GLU A 68 6.28 -3.29 -14.02
N GLY A 69 6.83 -2.87 -12.88
CA GLY A 69 7.86 -1.81 -12.86
C GLY A 69 7.96 -1.03 -11.54
N ASN A 70 8.29 0.26 -11.65
CA ASN A 70 8.43 1.18 -10.52
C ASN A 70 7.05 1.63 -10.00
N PRO A 71 6.60 1.21 -8.81
CA PRO A 71 5.35 1.69 -8.20
C PRO A 71 5.32 3.19 -7.99
N TRP A 72 6.48 3.82 -7.77
CA TRP A 72 6.60 5.27 -7.60
C TRP A 72 6.00 6.02 -8.81
N ALA A 73 6.30 5.55 -10.03
CA ALA A 73 5.73 6.11 -11.26
C ALA A 73 4.27 5.72 -11.49
N PHE A 74 3.82 4.56 -10.96
CA PHE A 74 2.44 4.08 -11.10
C PHE A 74 1.47 4.89 -10.23
N PHE A 75 1.87 5.22 -9.01
CA PHE A 75 1.07 6.04 -8.08
C PHE A 75 1.31 7.55 -8.24
N GLY A 76 2.07 7.97 -9.28
CA GLY A 76 2.21 9.37 -9.66
C GLY A 76 2.99 10.24 -8.68
N HIS A 77 3.93 9.66 -7.93
CA HIS A 77 4.82 10.37 -7.03
C HIS A 77 6.15 10.76 -7.68
#